data_AF-A0A2T2N0U1-F1
#
_entry.id   AF-A0A2T2N0U1-F1
#
_cell.length_a   1.000
_cell.length_b   1.000
_cell.length_c   1.000
_cell.angle_alpha   90.00
_cell.angle_beta   90.00
_cell.angle_gamma   90.00
#
_symmetry.space_group_name_H-M   'P 1'
#
loop_
_entity.id
_entity.type
_entity.pdbx_description
1 polymer ?
#
loop_
_entity_poly.entity_id
_entity_poly.type
_entity_poly.pdbx_seq_one_letter_code
_entity_poly.pdbx_strand_id
1 'polypeptide(L)'
;LYADQGRLDKAEAMYNRALQGYQEAIKPEHLPTYLPALNTMWGLAALFDRQHRIEDAKLWYSKALAGYEKVRGTSHLMCQRLRNKLNALGTEQDDSKPASEELSGQESSTTESSTNISARQSTPGSKQQKLLGKRKRD
;
A
#
# COMPACT_ATOMS: atom_id res chain seq x y z
N LEU A 1 13.84 14.92 15.82
CA LEU A 1 13.82 14.73 17.30
C LEU A 1 13.30 13.35 17.72
N TYR A 2 12.02 12.97 17.53
CA TYR A 2 11.55 11.63 17.97
C TYR A 2 12.01 10.48 17.09
N ALA A 3 11.98 10.65 15.76
CA ALA A 3 12.48 9.63 14.83
C ALA A 3 13.98 9.38 14.99
N ASP A 4 14.75 10.41 15.38
CA ASP A 4 16.21 10.31 15.59
C ASP A 4 16.54 9.70 16.96
N GLN A 5 15.59 9.70 17.89
CA GLN A 5 15.68 9.01 19.18
C GLN A 5 15.18 7.56 19.11
N GLY A 6 14.85 7.04 17.91
CA GLY A 6 14.30 5.69 17.74
C GLY A 6 12.85 5.52 18.23
N ARG A 7 12.18 6.59 18.66
CA ARG A 7 10.78 6.56 19.15
C ARG A 7 9.82 6.66 17.97
N LEU A 8 9.83 5.65 17.11
CA LEU A 8 9.14 5.69 15.83
C LEU A 8 7.62 5.84 16.01
N ASP A 9 6.98 5.09 16.91
CA ASP A 9 5.53 5.16 17.15
C ASP A 9 5.05 6.57 17.54
N LYS A 10 5.85 7.28 18.33
CA LYS A 10 5.53 8.66 18.74
C LYS A 10 5.73 9.65 17.60
N ALA A 11 6.71 9.41 16.73
CA ALA A 11 6.86 10.19 15.51
C ALA A 11 5.67 9.96 14.56
N GLU A 12 5.22 8.72 14.42
CA GLU A 12 4.06 8.36 13.60
C GLU A 12 2.80 9.07 14.08
N ALA A 13 2.51 9.00 15.38
CA ALA A 13 1.37 9.67 15.98
C ALA A 13 1.39 11.20 15.77
N MET A 14 2.57 11.81 15.83
CA MET A 14 2.72 13.26 15.59
C MET A 14 2.47 13.64 14.13
N TYR A 15 3.01 12.86 13.18
CA TYR A 15 2.77 13.10 11.75
C TYR A 15 1.30 12.87 11.37
N ASN A 16 0.65 11.84 11.90
CA ASN A 16 -0.77 11.58 11.69
C ASN A 16 -1.64 12.71 12.26
N ARG A 17 -1.34 13.19 13.47
CA ARG A 17 -2.04 14.35 14.05
C ARG A 17 -1.87 15.61 13.21
N ALA A 18 -0.68 15.86 12.67
CA ALA A 18 -0.42 17.00 11.80
C ALA A 18 -1.24 16.90 10.49
N LEU A 19 -1.26 15.72 9.85
CA LEU A 19 -2.07 15.48 8.65
C LEU A 19 -3.57 15.68 8.91
N GLN A 20 -4.07 15.18 10.04
CA GLN A 20 -5.46 15.39 10.43
C GLN A 20 -5.77 16.87 10.64
N GLY A 21 -4.90 17.61 11.32
CA GLY A 21 -5.05 19.05 11.50
C GLY A 21 -5.09 19.81 10.17
N TYR A 22 -4.28 19.40 9.18
CA TYR A 22 -4.38 19.96 7.84
C TYR A 22 -5.71 19.59 7.17
N GLN A 23 -6.16 18.35 7.27
CA GLN A 23 -7.43 17.91 6.68
C GLN A 23 -8.64 18.67 7.24
N GLU A 24 -8.59 19.06 8.51
CA GLU A 24 -9.63 19.87 9.14
C GLU A 24 -9.51 21.36 8.77
N ALA A 25 -8.30 21.88 8.57
CA ALA A 25 -8.06 23.30 8.34
C ALA A 25 -8.21 23.75 6.86
N ILE A 26 -8.01 22.84 5.90
CA ILE A 26 -8.09 23.14 4.47
C ILE A 26 -9.02 22.18 3.75
N LYS A 27 -9.64 22.68 2.67
CA LYS A 27 -10.50 21.86 1.81
C LYS A 27 -9.73 20.62 1.32
N PRO A 28 -10.35 19.42 1.31
CA PRO A 28 -9.69 18.18 0.89
C PRO A 28 -9.05 18.26 -0.51
N GLU A 29 -9.60 19.10 -1.38
CA GLU A 29 -9.09 19.37 -2.73
C GLU A 29 -7.70 20.04 -2.75
N HIS A 30 -7.37 20.82 -1.72
CA HIS A 30 -6.09 21.54 -1.62
C HIS A 30 -5.04 20.76 -0.83
N LEU A 31 -5.43 19.75 -0.06
CA LEU A 31 -4.51 18.95 0.74
C LEU A 31 -3.40 18.27 -0.09
N PRO A 32 -3.67 17.71 -1.29
CA PRO A 32 -2.64 17.12 -2.15
C PRO A 32 -1.69 18.14 -2.79
N THR A 33 -1.96 19.45 -2.70
CA THR A 33 -1.09 20.52 -3.23
C THR A 33 -0.56 21.43 -2.11
N TYR A 34 -0.87 21.12 -0.85
CA TYR A 34 -0.44 21.91 0.28
C TYR A 34 0.94 21.46 0.75
N LEU A 35 1.97 22.31 0.54
CA LEU A 35 3.37 21.97 0.83
C LEU A 35 3.62 21.43 2.25
N PRO A 36 3.04 22.00 3.33
CA PRO A 36 3.21 21.44 4.67
C PRO A 36 2.63 20.03 4.83
N ALA A 37 1.50 19.72 4.20
CA ALA A 37 0.95 18.36 4.20
C ALA A 37 1.86 17.41 3.42
N LEU A 38 2.38 17.82 2.26
CA LEU A 38 3.32 17.02 1.47
C LEU A 38 4.63 16.72 2.21
N ASN A 39 5.20 17.72 2.91
CA ASN A 39 6.36 17.52 3.80
C ASN A 39 6.05 16.49 4.89
N THR A 40 4.82 16.50 5.43
CA THR A 40 4.38 15.61 6.50
C THR A 40 4.19 14.19 5.99
N MET A 41 3.60 14.01 4.80
CA MET A 41 3.52 12.71 4.12
C MET A 41 4.91 12.13 3.82
N TRP A 42 5.85 12.97 3.40
CA TRP A 42 7.23 12.55 3.19
C TRP A 42 7.90 12.09 4.50
N GLY A 43 7.74 12.85 5.58
CA GLY A 43 8.25 12.47 6.91
C GLY A 43 7.66 11.15 7.41
N LEU A 44 6.36 10.94 7.19
CA LEU A 44 5.67 9.70 7.54
C LEU A 44 6.17 8.51 6.69
N ALA A 45 6.40 8.70 5.39
CA ALA A 45 6.97 7.67 4.52
C ALA A 45 8.38 7.26 4.97
N ALA A 46 9.24 8.23 5.31
CA ALA A 46 10.58 7.97 5.82
C ALA A 46 10.56 7.25 7.18
N LEU A 47 9.51 7.43 7.96
CA LEU A 47 9.32 6.69 9.19
C LEU A 47 8.97 5.23 8.94
N PHE A 48 8.06 4.95 7.99
CA PHE A 48 7.70 3.59 7.60
C PHE A 48 8.87 2.84 6.98
N ASP A 49 9.71 3.53 6.20
CA ASP A 49 10.98 3.02 5.69
C ASP A 49 11.88 2.53 6.84
N ARG A 50 12.06 3.35 7.89
CA ARG A 50 12.81 2.96 9.11
C ARG A 50 12.14 1.83 9.91
N GLN A 51 10.82 1.65 9.80
CA GLN A 51 10.08 0.55 10.44
C GLN A 51 10.04 -0.72 9.57
N HIS A 52 10.74 -0.76 8.42
CA HIS A 52 10.68 -1.84 7.42
C HIS A 52 9.28 -2.11 6.84
N ARG A 53 8.40 -1.11 6.89
CA ARG A 53 7.05 -1.14 6.30
C ARG A 53 7.09 -0.58 4.89
N ILE A 54 7.69 -1.36 3.98
CA ILE A 54 8.01 -0.93 2.61
C ILE A 54 6.77 -0.51 1.82
N GLU A 55 5.68 -1.26 1.92
CA GLU A 55 4.42 -0.95 1.22
C GLU A 55 3.81 0.38 1.67
N ASP A 56 3.76 0.62 2.98
CA ASP A 56 3.28 1.89 3.54
C ASP A 56 4.19 3.05 3.12
N ALA A 57 5.51 2.85 3.18
CA ALA A 57 6.48 3.84 2.73
C ALA A 57 6.25 4.21 1.26
N LYS A 58 6.12 3.22 0.36
CA LYS A 58 5.86 3.43 -1.08
C LYS A 58 4.58 4.22 -1.31
N LEU A 59 3.50 3.87 -0.62
CA LEU A 59 2.22 4.56 -0.73
C LEU A 59 2.35 6.05 -0.40
N TRP A 60 2.97 6.37 0.74
CA TRP A 60 3.11 7.75 1.20
C TRP A 60 4.12 8.56 0.40
N TYR A 61 5.24 7.96 -0.01
CA TYR A 61 6.20 8.60 -0.92
C TYR A 61 5.57 8.93 -2.28
N SER A 62 4.73 8.03 -2.83
CA SER A 62 4.04 8.25 -4.10
C SER A 62 3.03 9.40 -4.01
N LYS A 63 2.24 9.45 -2.93
CA LYS A 63 1.30 10.56 -2.68
C LYS A 63 2.03 11.90 -2.56
N ALA A 64 3.13 11.94 -1.81
CA ALA A 64 3.94 13.13 -1.66
C ALA A 64 4.51 13.58 -3.01
N LEU A 65 5.07 12.65 -3.81
CA LEU A 65 5.63 12.94 -5.13
C LEU A 65 4.60 13.58 -6.07
N ALA A 66 3.43 12.98 -6.20
CA ALA A 66 2.37 13.49 -7.05
C ALA A 66 1.95 14.93 -6.67
N GLY A 67 1.97 15.26 -5.37
CA GLY A 67 1.70 16.62 -4.90
C GLY A 67 2.84 17.60 -5.20
N TYR A 68 4.09 17.21 -4.97
CA TYR A 68 5.24 18.08 -5.29
C TYR A 68 5.37 18.35 -6.78
N GLU A 69 5.08 17.36 -7.63
CA GLU A 69 5.07 17.53 -9.09
C GLU A 69 4.03 18.58 -9.52
N LYS A 70 2.84 18.57 -8.92
CA LYS A 70 1.80 19.57 -9.19
C LYS A 70 2.18 20.98 -8.73
N VAL A 71 2.84 21.11 -7.59
CA VAL A 71 3.12 22.42 -6.98
C VAL A 71 4.42 23.05 -7.50
N ARG A 72 5.47 22.23 -7.69
CA ARG A 72 6.84 22.70 -7.98
C ARG A 72 7.37 22.20 -9.32
N GLY A 73 6.63 21.37 -10.02
CA GLY A 73 7.06 20.75 -11.27
C GLY A 73 7.95 19.52 -11.07
N THR A 74 8.07 18.73 -12.14
CA THR A 74 8.77 17.44 -12.17
C THR A 74 10.29 17.53 -12.02
N SER A 75 10.87 18.72 -12.24
CA SER A 75 12.31 18.98 -12.18
C SER A 75 12.81 19.34 -10.77
N HIS A 76 11.92 19.63 -9.83
CA HIS A 76 12.30 20.04 -8.48
C HIS A 76 13.08 18.95 -7.73
N LEU A 77 14.10 19.35 -6.97
CA LEU A 77 15.00 18.44 -6.24
C LEU A 77 14.25 17.46 -5.32
N MET A 78 13.15 17.89 -4.70
CA MET A 78 12.33 16.98 -3.87
C MET A 78 11.63 15.90 -4.69
N CYS A 79 11.17 16.20 -5.90
CA CYS A 79 10.58 15.19 -6.78
C CYS A 79 11.64 14.14 -7.16
N GLN A 80 12.86 14.58 -7.47
CA GLN A 80 13.98 13.67 -7.75
C GLN A 80 14.32 12.79 -6.54
N ARG A 81 14.42 13.38 -5.33
CA ARG A 81 14.67 12.63 -4.09
C ARG A 81 13.60 11.59 -3.80
N LEU A 82 12.32 11.95 -3.98
CA LEU A 82 11.19 11.05 -3.79
C LEU A 82 11.21 9.88 -4.78
N ARG A 83 11.47 10.15 -6.06
CA ARG A 83 11.63 9.10 -7.08
C ARG A 83 12.79 8.15 -6.74
N ASN A 84 13.94 8.69 -6.36
CA ASN A 84 15.09 7.87 -5.98
C ASN A 84 14.77 6.97 -4.78
N LYS A 85 14.01 7.49 -3.80
CA LYS A 85 13.55 6.70 -2.64
C LYS A 85 12.57 5.61 -3.03
N LEU A 86 11.59 5.90 -3.89
CA LEU A 86 10.66 4.90 -4.41
C LEU A 86 11.37 3.79 -5.19
N ASN A 87 12.36 4.14 -6.02
CA ASN A 87 13.15 3.17 -6.77
C ASN A 87 13.95 2.25 -5.83
N ALA A 88 14.62 2.82 -4.82
CA ALA A 88 15.37 2.04 -3.84
C ALA A 88 14.48 1.06 -3.04
N LEU A 89 13.24 1.46 -2.72
CA LEU A 89 12.28 0.57 -2.08
C LEU A 89 11.71 -0.49 -3.03
N GLY A 90 11.77 -0.25 -4.34
CA GLY A 90 11.33 -1.18 -5.38
C GLY A 90 12.32 -2.31 -5.64
N THR A 91 13.62 -2.04 -5.53
CA THR A 91 14.69 -3.01 -5.79
C THR A 91 14.80 -4.08 -4.71
N GLU A 92 14.44 -3.78 -3.46
CA GLU A 92 14.51 -4.71 -2.32
C GLU A 92 13.48 -5.86 -2.36
N GLN A 93 12.60 -5.89 -3.37
CA GLN A 93 11.47 -6.84 -3.44
C GLN A 93 11.58 -7.87 -4.57
N ASP A 94 12.64 -7.78 -5.40
CA ASP A 94 12.86 -8.69 -6.56
C ASP A 94 13.71 -9.92 -6.20
N ASP A 95 14.40 -9.94 -5.06
CA ASP A 95 15.30 -11.03 -4.65
C ASP A 95 14.64 -12.16 -3.83
N SER A 96 13.32 -12.35 -3.91
CA SER A 96 12.62 -13.43 -3.19
C SER A 96 11.49 -14.09 -3.99
N LYS A 97 11.73 -14.32 -5.28
CA LYS A 97 11.02 -15.39 -6.00
C LYS A 97 12.02 -16.53 -6.22
N PRO A 98 12.09 -17.55 -5.31
CA PRO A 98 12.93 -18.69 -5.60
C PRO A 98 12.39 -19.36 -6.86
N ALA A 99 13.28 -19.46 -7.84
CA ALA A 99 13.18 -20.42 -8.92
C ALA A 99 12.96 -21.81 -8.31
N SER A 100 11.75 -22.34 -8.45
CA SER A 100 11.58 -23.78 -8.57
C SER A 100 11.73 -24.12 -10.06
N GLU A 101 12.99 -24.25 -10.48
CA GLU A 101 13.37 -25.14 -11.57
C GLU A 101 13.02 -26.58 -11.18
N GLU A 102 12.36 -27.30 -12.08
CA GLU A 102 12.81 -28.56 -12.69
C GLU A 102 11.60 -29.09 -13.51
N LEU A 103 11.57 -28.94 -14.85
CA LEU A 103 12.28 -29.69 -15.90
C LEU A 103 11.99 -31.20 -15.93
N SER A 104 11.79 -31.71 -17.15
CA SER A 104 11.52 -33.09 -17.57
C SER A 104 10.02 -33.48 -17.59
N GLY A 105 9.43 -33.91 -18.70
CA GLY A 105 9.99 -34.29 -19.98
C GLY A 105 8.89 -34.44 -21.04
N GLN A 106 9.31 -34.34 -22.30
CA GLN A 106 8.54 -34.77 -23.45
C GLN A 106 8.31 -36.28 -23.35
N GLU A 107 7.08 -36.75 -23.56
CA GLU A 107 6.82 -37.90 -24.42
C GLU A 107 5.48 -37.72 -25.14
N SER A 108 5.57 -37.80 -26.47
CA SER A 108 4.47 -37.92 -27.40
C SER A 108 3.79 -39.28 -27.21
N SER A 109 2.47 -39.34 -27.17
CA SER A 109 1.74 -40.42 -27.85
C SER A 109 0.28 -40.07 -28.08
N THR A 110 -0.15 -40.53 -29.25
CA THR A 110 -1.45 -40.46 -29.91
C THR A 110 -2.50 -41.37 -29.27
N THR A 111 -3.78 -41.03 -29.50
CA THR A 111 -4.98 -41.91 -29.58
C THR A 111 -5.37 -42.64 -28.27
N GLU A 112 -6.61 -42.68 -27.77
CA GLU A 112 -7.92 -42.86 -28.39
C GLU A 112 -9.08 -42.35 -27.49
N SER A 113 -10.21 -42.13 -28.15
CA SER A 113 -11.60 -42.08 -27.70
C SER A 113 -11.98 -42.81 -26.41
N SER A 114 -12.89 -42.19 -25.63
CA SER A 114 -14.22 -42.71 -25.24
C SER A 114 -14.78 -41.90 -24.06
N THR A 115 -15.81 -41.07 -24.25
CA THR A 115 -17.22 -41.35 -23.90
C THR A 115 -17.48 -41.88 -22.48
N ASN A 116 -17.99 -41.03 -21.58
CA ASN A 116 -19.30 -41.13 -20.89
C ASN A 116 -19.42 -40.07 -19.78
N ILE A 117 -20.32 -39.09 -19.87
CA ILE A 117 -21.72 -39.02 -19.36
C ILE A 117 -21.86 -39.05 -17.82
N SER A 118 -22.74 -38.14 -17.36
CA SER A 118 -23.48 -38.07 -16.08
C SER A 118 -22.82 -37.26 -14.96
N ALA A 119 -23.30 -36.07 -14.60
CA ALA A 119 -24.63 -35.63 -14.14
C ALA A 119 -24.66 -35.43 -12.61
N ARG A 120 -25.15 -34.25 -12.22
CA ARG A 120 -25.89 -33.83 -10.99
C ARG A 120 -25.37 -32.47 -10.53
N GLN A 121 -25.99 -31.37 -10.92
CA GLN A 121 -27.18 -30.77 -10.29
C GLN A 121 -27.05 -30.53 -8.77
N SER A 122 -27.04 -29.24 -8.45
CA SER A 122 -27.87 -28.58 -7.43
C SER A 122 -27.59 -28.86 -5.95
N THR A 123 -27.16 -27.83 -5.21
CA THR A 123 -28.07 -27.08 -4.32
C THR A 123 -27.39 -25.83 -3.71
N PRO A 124 -28.15 -24.73 -3.51
CA PRO A 124 -27.74 -23.54 -2.78
C PRO A 124 -28.32 -23.52 -1.36
N GLY A 125 -27.63 -22.87 -0.41
CA GLY A 125 -28.28 -22.44 0.83
C GLY A 125 -27.35 -22.19 2.01
N SER A 126 -27.26 -20.93 2.46
CA SER A 126 -27.99 -20.51 3.66
C SER A 126 -27.56 -19.12 4.16
N LYS A 127 -28.54 -18.21 4.10
CA LYS A 127 -29.03 -17.35 5.19
C LYS A 127 -28.05 -16.39 5.89
N GLN A 128 -28.39 -15.11 5.69
CA GLN A 128 -28.25 -14.00 6.61
C GLN A 128 -28.35 -14.39 8.10
N GLN A 129 -27.54 -13.77 8.95
CA GLN A 129 -28.01 -13.40 10.28
C GLN A 129 -27.48 -12.03 10.70
N LYS A 130 -28.44 -11.11 10.77
CA LYS A 130 -28.39 -9.77 11.35
C LYS A 130 -28.65 -9.95 12.85
N LEU A 131 -27.76 -9.52 13.73
CA LEU A 131 -28.10 -9.36 15.15
C LEU A 131 -27.68 -7.97 15.65
N LEU A 132 -28.73 -7.18 15.83
CA LEU A 132 -28.78 -5.86 16.42
C LEU A 132 -28.76 -6.02 17.95
N GLY A 133 -27.90 -5.28 18.64
CA GLY A 133 -27.81 -5.32 20.10
C GLY A 133 -27.35 -4.00 20.69
N LYS A 134 -28.03 -2.89 20.38
CA LYS A 134 -27.87 -1.63 21.12
C LYS A 134 -28.66 -1.73 22.42
N ARG A 135 -27.97 -1.96 23.54
CA ARG A 135 -28.53 -1.73 24.89
C ARG A 135 -28.15 -0.31 25.33
N LYS A 136 -29.16 0.56 25.42
CA LYS A 136 -29.12 1.80 26.22
C LYS A 136 -29.20 1.44 27.71
N ARG A 137 -28.38 2.13 28.50
CA ARG A 137 -28.41 2.41 29.94
C ARG A 137 -27.84 3.84 30.01
N ASP A 138 -28.39 4.86 30.63
CA ASP A 138 -29.51 5.09 31.54
C ASP A 138 -30.22 6.39 31.11
#